data_AF-A0A1T3P1X6-F1
#
_entry.id   AF-A0A1T3P1X6-F1
#
_cell.length_a   1.000
_cell.length_b   1.000
_cell.length_c   1.000
_cell.angle_alpha   90.00
_cell.angle_beta   90.00
_cell.angle_gamma   90.00
#
_symmetry.space_group_name_H-M   'P 1'
#
loop_
_entity.id
_entity.type
_entity.pdbx_description
1 polymer ?
#
loop_
_entity_poly.entity_id
_entity_poly.type
_entity_poly.pdbx_seq_one_letter_code
_entity_poly.pdbx_strand_id
1 'polypeptide(L)'
;MPTAAVVALAVIGGGVFFFLSNDKDDDKKPAAQTSPTAPANGGSLPATGGSLPATGGSPGPGGDEPKGFQSAPPPNNSAIDDLSTDKLSFTTDYFFKDTAEFQGRTGAKYRQLSSDDSAVKDCSKVITAGGSAVTRNGCVGVLRGSYKDSAGKYAVTLSVISMPNKEKAEAVKKGLGTIALSNSPIAWLQPPASSGVTFKDGSEHAAIATTTGHYVLVLDIGRADGGPMKGQGEEASKAAGNVLSDLSFRMTDRIVAGVFK
;
A
#
# COMPACT_ATOMS: atom_id res chain seq x y z
N MET A 1 11.61 21.87 38.64
CA MET A 1 12.67 21.00 38.09
C MET A 1 12.05 20.18 36.96
N PRO A 2 12.44 20.37 35.68
CA PRO A 2 11.94 19.53 34.61
C PRO A 2 12.88 18.34 34.42
N THR A 3 12.34 17.13 34.49
CA THR A 3 13.08 15.89 34.26
C THR A 3 13.12 15.60 32.77
N ALA A 4 14.33 15.36 32.26
CA ALA A 4 14.66 15.25 30.85
C ALA A 4 14.08 14.01 30.15
N ALA A 5 13.80 14.19 28.87
CA ALA A 5 13.42 13.17 27.91
C ALA A 5 14.60 12.28 27.52
N VAL A 6 14.32 11.00 27.24
CA VAL A 6 15.20 10.12 26.46
C VAL A 6 14.42 9.68 25.24
N VAL A 7 14.81 10.20 24.08
CA VAL A 7 14.30 9.80 22.77
C VAL A 7 15.19 8.68 22.25
N ALA A 8 14.64 7.47 22.14
CA ALA A 8 15.25 6.40 21.36
C ALA A 8 14.78 6.55 19.90
N LEU A 9 15.70 6.94 19.01
CA LEU A 9 15.50 6.82 17.57
C LEU A 9 15.52 5.33 17.19
N ALA A 10 14.41 4.83 16.65
CA ALA A 10 14.42 3.60 15.87
C ALA A 10 14.28 3.96 14.40
N VAL A 11 15.37 3.75 13.66
CA VAL A 11 15.43 3.78 12.20
C VAL A 11 14.59 2.61 11.69
N ILE A 12 13.57 2.86 10.86
CA ILE A 12 12.88 1.79 10.12
C ILE A 12 12.96 2.13 8.64
N GLY A 13 13.91 1.44 7.99
CA GLY A 13 14.00 1.31 6.55
C GLY A 13 12.83 0.51 5.98
N GLY A 14 12.63 0.64 4.67
CA GLY A 14 11.57 -0.03 3.92
C GLY A 14 11.52 -1.53 4.21
N GLY A 15 10.39 -1.96 4.79
CA GLY A 15 10.10 -3.35 5.09
C GLY A 15 8.94 -3.84 4.25
N VAL A 16 9.19 -4.88 3.46
CA VAL A 16 8.16 -5.79 2.97
C VAL A 16 7.39 -6.30 4.18
N PHE A 17 6.08 -6.07 4.22
CA PHE A 17 5.22 -6.42 5.36
C PHE A 17 5.05 -7.94 5.48
N PHE A 18 5.76 -8.56 6.43
CA PHE A 18 5.41 -9.86 6.99
C PHE A 18 4.62 -9.64 8.28
N PHE A 19 3.36 -10.07 8.29
CA PHE A 19 2.60 -10.16 9.53
C PHE A 19 3.06 -11.41 10.29
N LEU A 20 3.75 -11.21 11.41
CA LEU A 20 4.02 -12.27 12.38
C LEU A 20 2.72 -12.57 13.14
N SER A 21 2.20 -13.79 12.97
CA SER A 21 1.15 -14.36 13.81
C SER A 21 1.66 -14.45 15.26
N ASN A 22 0.99 -13.77 16.18
CA ASN A 22 1.14 -14.02 17.61
C ASN A 22 0.27 -15.24 17.96
N ASP A 23 0.90 -16.41 18.09
CA ASP A 23 0.28 -17.55 18.78
C ASP A 23 0.34 -17.30 20.29
N LYS A 24 -0.83 -17.36 20.93
CA LYS A 24 -0.94 -17.50 22.38
C LYS A 24 -0.91 -19.00 22.68
N ASP A 25 0.18 -19.48 23.26
CA ASP A 25 0.25 -20.82 23.81
C ASP A 25 -0.55 -20.92 25.11
N ASP A 26 -1.60 -21.73 25.09
CA ASP A 26 -2.24 -22.30 26.29
C ASP A 26 -1.46 -23.55 26.72
N ASP A 27 -1.06 -23.57 27.99
CA ASP A 27 -0.43 -24.69 28.69
C ASP A 27 -1.25 -25.99 28.64
N LYS A 28 -0.76 -27.01 27.93
CA LYS A 28 -1.00 -28.44 28.28
C LYS A 28 0.24 -29.31 28.01
N LYS A 29 0.70 -29.96 29.08
CA LYS A 29 1.81 -30.93 29.20
C LYS A 29 1.68 -32.14 28.24
N PRO A 30 2.78 -32.88 27.95
CA PRO A 30 2.91 -33.80 26.82
C PRO A 30 2.66 -35.27 27.19
N ALA A 31 2.35 -36.09 26.17
CA ALA A 31 2.58 -37.52 26.22
C ALA A 31 2.87 -38.12 24.83
N ALA A 32 3.99 -38.86 24.79
CA ALA A 32 4.30 -40.04 23.99
C ALA A 32 4.54 -39.93 22.46
N GLN A 33 5.84 -40.01 22.14
CA GLN A 33 6.49 -40.80 21.09
C GLN A 33 5.63 -41.78 20.29
N THR A 34 5.82 -41.80 18.97
CA THR A 34 6.30 -42.97 18.21
C THR A 34 6.56 -42.57 16.75
N SER A 35 7.78 -42.86 16.27
CA SER A 35 8.08 -42.93 14.83
C SER A 35 8.11 -44.40 14.41
N PRO A 36 7.76 -44.69 13.15
CA PRO A 36 8.45 -45.76 12.44
C PRO A 36 9.03 -45.33 11.09
N THR A 37 10.24 -45.85 10.91
CA THR A 37 11.20 -45.92 9.80
C THR A 37 10.63 -46.33 8.44
N ALA A 38 11.25 -45.85 7.36
CA ALA A 38 11.27 -46.50 6.04
C ALA A 38 12.58 -46.18 5.27
N PRO A 39 13.01 -47.02 4.31
CA PRO A 39 14.40 -47.43 4.17
C PRO A 39 15.21 -46.76 3.05
N ALA A 40 16.54 -46.91 3.17
CA ALA A 40 17.55 -46.58 2.19
C ALA A 40 17.69 -47.65 1.09
N ASN A 41 17.95 -47.18 -0.14
CA ASN A 41 18.62 -47.86 -1.26
C ASN A 41 19.20 -46.70 -2.11
N GLY A 42 20.48 -46.57 -2.44
CA GLY A 42 21.49 -47.57 -2.74
C GLY A 42 21.81 -47.49 -4.24
N GLY A 43 22.80 -46.67 -4.63
CA GLY A 43 23.24 -46.55 -6.03
C GLY A 43 24.50 -45.68 -6.16
N SER A 44 25.63 -46.32 -6.42
CA SER A 44 27.00 -45.77 -6.37
C SER A 44 27.52 -45.29 -7.73
N LEU A 45 28.24 -44.15 -7.72
CA LEU A 45 29.56 -43.84 -8.35
C LEU A 45 29.71 -43.87 -9.91
N PRO A 46 30.67 -43.11 -10.52
CA PRO A 46 32.00 -42.81 -9.99
C PRO A 46 32.52 -41.37 -10.07
N ALA A 47 33.52 -41.14 -9.21
CA ALA A 47 34.40 -40.00 -9.18
C ALA A 47 35.45 -40.07 -10.29
N THR A 48 35.75 -38.93 -10.90
CA THR A 48 36.99 -38.71 -11.65
C THR A 48 37.64 -37.46 -11.08
N GLY A 49 38.74 -37.66 -10.36
CA GLY A 49 39.64 -36.60 -9.94
C GLY A 49 40.49 -36.13 -11.11
N GLY A 50 40.70 -34.82 -11.16
CA GLY A 50 41.67 -34.15 -12.03
C GLY A 50 42.18 -32.91 -11.32
N SER A 51 43.42 -32.98 -10.85
CA SER A 51 44.16 -31.90 -10.20
C SER A 51 44.69 -30.88 -11.21
N LEU A 52 45.07 -29.70 -10.68
CA LEU A 52 46.02 -28.66 -11.14
C LEU A 52 45.39 -27.34 -11.66
N PRO A 53 46.09 -26.20 -11.55
CA PRO A 53 46.91 -25.71 -10.44
C PRO A 53 46.52 -24.28 -9.99
N ALA A 54 46.97 -23.89 -8.80
CA ALA A 54 46.98 -22.50 -8.36
C ALA A 54 48.09 -21.74 -9.11
N THR A 55 47.71 -20.78 -9.95
CA THR A 55 48.61 -19.73 -10.45
C THR A 55 48.16 -18.39 -9.89
N GLY A 56 48.94 -17.90 -8.92
CA GLY A 56 48.94 -16.50 -8.56
C GLY A 56 49.43 -15.65 -9.74
N GLY A 57 48.68 -14.61 -10.05
CA GLY A 57 49.07 -13.54 -10.94
C GLY A 57 48.53 -12.23 -10.37
N SER A 58 49.44 -11.35 -9.98
CA SER A 58 49.16 -9.97 -9.55
C SER A 58 48.41 -9.16 -10.63
N PRO A 59 47.67 -8.11 -10.23
CA PRO A 59 46.70 -7.43 -11.08
C PRO A 59 47.39 -6.49 -12.08
N GLY A 60 47.07 -6.64 -13.37
CA GLY A 60 47.38 -5.66 -14.40
C GLY A 60 46.31 -4.55 -14.44
N PRO A 61 46.70 -3.28 -14.63
CA PRO A 61 45.75 -2.17 -14.70
C PRO A 61 45.15 -2.08 -16.10
N GLY A 62 43.83 -1.84 -16.21
CA GLY A 62 43.24 -1.39 -17.48
C GLY A 62 42.08 -2.20 -18.05
N GLY A 63 41.21 -2.76 -17.20
CA GLY A 63 39.84 -3.03 -17.63
C GLY A 63 38.99 -1.80 -17.31
N ASP A 64 38.57 -1.06 -18.33
CA ASP A 64 37.65 0.07 -18.21
C ASP A 64 36.37 -0.38 -17.49
N GLU A 65 36.31 -0.08 -16.19
CA GLU A 65 35.07 -0.14 -15.43
C GLU A 65 34.05 0.75 -16.14
N PRO A 66 32.88 0.22 -16.55
CA PRO A 66 31.90 1.04 -17.27
C PRO A 66 31.51 2.20 -16.38
N LYS A 67 32.01 3.40 -16.74
CA LYS A 67 31.74 4.65 -16.06
C LYS A 67 30.23 4.85 -15.97
N GLY A 68 29.73 4.78 -14.75
CA GLY A 68 28.54 5.49 -14.31
C GLY A 68 27.23 5.03 -14.95
N PHE A 69 26.60 4.04 -14.34
CA PHE A 69 25.19 4.25 -14.02
C PHE A 69 25.15 5.31 -12.93
N GLN A 70 25.23 6.59 -13.33
CA GLN A 70 24.77 7.64 -12.45
C GLN A 70 23.28 7.34 -12.23
N SER A 71 22.96 6.78 -11.07
CA SER A 71 21.58 6.70 -10.60
C SER A 71 20.98 8.07 -10.84
N ALA A 72 19.95 8.14 -11.70
CA ALA A 72 19.26 9.39 -11.95
C ALA A 72 18.99 10.05 -10.59
N PRO A 73 19.24 11.37 -10.43
CA PRO A 73 18.95 12.06 -9.19
C PRO A 73 17.55 11.65 -8.74
N PRO A 74 17.36 11.24 -7.48
CA PRO A 74 16.04 10.88 -7.00
C PRO A 74 15.10 12.04 -7.35
N PRO A 75 13.91 11.75 -7.92
CA PRO A 75 13.01 12.80 -8.38
C PRO A 75 12.81 13.82 -7.25
N ASN A 76 13.08 15.09 -7.55
CA ASN A 76 12.97 16.16 -6.57
C ASN A 76 11.48 16.43 -6.34
N ASN A 77 10.88 15.67 -5.43
CA ASN A 77 9.45 15.74 -5.10
C ASN A 77 9.08 17.03 -4.33
N SER A 78 10.00 17.98 -4.15
CA SER A 78 9.70 19.22 -3.42
C SER A 78 8.61 20.05 -4.08
N ALA A 79 8.42 19.95 -5.40
CA ALA A 79 7.37 20.67 -6.12
C ALA A 79 5.94 20.29 -5.69
N ILE A 80 5.73 19.08 -5.16
CA ILE A 80 4.44 18.57 -4.70
C ILE A 80 4.33 18.56 -3.18
N ASP A 81 5.34 19.00 -2.44
CA ASP A 81 5.31 18.98 -0.97
C ASP A 81 4.38 20.08 -0.40
N ASP A 82 4.08 21.12 -1.18
CA ASP A 82 3.17 22.23 -0.81
C ASP A 82 2.16 22.51 -1.93
N LEU A 83 0.90 22.76 -1.57
CA LEU A 83 -0.15 23.08 -2.52
C LEU A 83 0.19 24.35 -3.33
N SER A 84 0.86 25.33 -2.72
CA SER A 84 1.19 26.61 -3.37
C SER A 84 2.24 26.46 -4.48
N THR A 85 3.05 25.40 -4.42
CA THR A 85 4.06 25.08 -5.45
C THR A 85 3.60 23.99 -6.41
N ASP A 86 2.49 23.33 -6.10
CA ASP A 86 1.95 22.27 -6.94
C ASP A 86 1.36 22.84 -8.23
N LYS A 87 1.82 22.28 -9.35
CA LYS A 87 1.36 22.62 -10.71
C LYS A 87 0.35 21.61 -11.25
N LEU A 88 0.11 20.51 -10.52
CA LEU A 88 -0.82 19.49 -10.95
C LEU A 88 -2.25 20.02 -10.89
N SER A 89 -3.05 19.65 -11.90
CA SER A 89 -4.47 19.95 -11.92
C SER A 89 -5.23 18.97 -11.02
N PHE A 90 -5.68 19.42 -9.86
CA PHE A 90 -6.49 18.61 -8.94
C PHE A 90 -7.92 18.39 -9.48
N THR A 91 -8.05 17.51 -10.47
CA THR A 91 -9.29 17.23 -11.21
C THR A 91 -9.50 15.73 -11.34
N THR A 92 -10.76 15.29 -11.44
CA THR A 92 -11.10 13.89 -11.66
C THR A 92 -10.38 13.32 -12.87
N ASP A 93 -10.43 14.02 -14.01
CA ASP A 93 -9.80 13.55 -15.24
C ASP A 93 -8.29 13.30 -15.06
N TYR A 94 -7.58 14.19 -14.36
CA TYR A 94 -6.15 14.00 -14.14
C TYR A 94 -5.84 12.68 -13.42
N PHE A 95 -6.59 12.38 -12.36
CA PHE A 95 -6.36 11.21 -11.51
C PHE A 95 -6.99 9.93 -12.07
N PHE A 96 -8.20 9.99 -12.64
CA PHE A 96 -9.04 8.81 -12.87
C PHE A 96 -9.33 8.49 -14.35
N LYS A 97 -8.97 9.34 -15.33
CA LYS A 97 -9.39 9.11 -16.73
C LYS A 97 -8.83 7.82 -17.35
N ASP A 98 -7.60 7.43 -17.01
CA ASP A 98 -6.96 6.22 -17.56
C ASP A 98 -6.95 5.06 -16.55
N THR A 99 -7.91 5.06 -15.61
CA THR A 99 -8.14 3.97 -14.67
C THR A 99 -9.47 3.26 -14.89
N ALA A 100 -10.19 3.54 -15.99
CA ALA A 100 -11.49 2.95 -16.30
C ALA A 100 -11.49 1.40 -16.19
N GLU A 101 -10.43 0.75 -16.67
CA GLU A 101 -10.15 -0.65 -16.40
C GLU A 101 -8.64 -0.83 -16.16
N PHE A 102 -8.28 -1.68 -15.21
CA PHE A 102 -6.89 -2.06 -15.03
C PHE A 102 -6.77 -3.50 -14.56
N GLN A 103 -5.65 -4.12 -14.92
CA GLN A 103 -5.24 -5.40 -14.36
C GLN A 103 -4.21 -5.12 -13.27
N GLY A 104 -4.48 -5.62 -12.07
CA GLY A 104 -3.51 -5.59 -10.98
C GLY A 104 -2.38 -6.61 -11.21
N ARG A 105 -1.28 -6.47 -10.47
CA ARG A 105 -0.09 -7.34 -10.53
C ARG A 105 -0.38 -8.82 -10.31
N THR A 106 -1.45 -9.15 -9.60
CA THR A 106 -1.89 -10.53 -9.40
C THR A 106 -2.78 -11.08 -10.50
N GLY A 107 -3.01 -10.30 -11.56
CA GLY A 107 -3.88 -10.68 -12.67
C GLY A 107 -5.35 -10.36 -12.44
N ALA A 108 -5.76 -9.96 -11.23
CA ALA A 108 -7.11 -9.51 -10.94
C ALA A 108 -7.44 -8.25 -11.75
N LYS A 109 -8.53 -8.30 -12.51
CA LYS A 109 -9.01 -7.17 -13.31
C LYS A 109 -10.03 -6.36 -12.50
N TYR A 110 -9.91 -5.05 -12.55
CA TYR A 110 -10.79 -4.10 -11.91
C TYR A 110 -11.40 -3.18 -12.96
N ARG A 111 -12.69 -2.90 -12.80
CA ARG A 111 -13.44 -1.97 -13.62
C ARG A 111 -13.96 -0.85 -12.75
N GLN A 112 -13.79 0.38 -13.20
CA GLN A 112 -14.32 1.56 -12.54
C GLN A 112 -15.85 1.55 -12.61
N LEU A 113 -16.49 1.71 -11.46
CA LEU A 113 -17.94 1.85 -11.34
C LEU A 113 -18.34 3.31 -11.52
N SER A 114 -17.65 4.20 -10.82
CA SER A 114 -17.79 5.65 -10.98
C SER A 114 -16.61 6.40 -10.34
N SER A 115 -16.56 7.69 -10.58
CA SER A 115 -15.73 8.65 -9.85
C SER A 115 -16.54 9.90 -9.54
N ASP A 116 -16.02 10.74 -8.65
CA ASP A 116 -16.56 12.09 -8.47
C ASP A 116 -16.47 12.88 -9.78
N ASP A 117 -17.49 13.67 -10.12
CA ASP A 117 -17.45 14.53 -11.32
C ASP A 117 -16.46 15.70 -11.17
N SER A 118 -16.22 16.12 -9.92
CA SER A 118 -15.26 17.17 -9.57
C SER A 118 -14.78 17.02 -8.13
N ALA A 119 -13.70 17.72 -7.78
CA ALA A 119 -13.16 17.70 -6.42
C ALA A 119 -14.18 18.22 -5.40
N VAL A 120 -14.43 17.42 -4.37
CA VAL A 120 -15.26 17.82 -3.22
C VAL A 120 -14.45 18.73 -2.32
N LYS A 121 -14.67 20.04 -2.44
CA LYS A 121 -13.96 21.07 -1.65
C LYS A 121 -14.40 21.11 -0.19
N ASP A 122 -15.68 20.87 0.06
CA ASP A 122 -16.19 20.72 1.42
C ASP A 122 -15.99 19.27 1.87
N CYS A 123 -14.77 18.95 2.31
CA CYS A 123 -14.38 17.59 2.69
C CYS A 123 -15.28 17.01 3.80
N SER A 124 -15.93 17.86 4.61
CA SER A 124 -16.85 17.41 5.67
C SER A 124 -18.02 16.59 5.14
N LYS A 125 -18.41 16.78 3.87
CA LYS A 125 -19.53 16.09 3.23
C LYS A 125 -19.25 14.64 2.84
N VAL A 126 -17.98 14.24 2.82
CA VAL A 126 -17.56 12.91 2.35
C VAL A 126 -16.79 12.11 3.37
N ILE A 127 -16.38 12.72 4.48
CA ILE A 127 -15.78 12.00 5.60
C ILE A 127 -16.85 11.33 6.45
N THR A 128 -16.50 10.20 7.04
CA THR A 128 -17.30 9.58 8.10
C THR A 128 -16.76 10.02 9.47
N ALA A 129 -17.38 9.51 10.55
CA ALA A 129 -16.87 9.73 11.90
C ALA A 129 -15.40 9.28 12.07
N GLY A 130 -15.00 8.20 11.38
CA GLY A 130 -13.61 7.71 11.41
C GLY A 130 -12.62 8.61 10.65
N GLY A 131 -13.10 9.42 9.69
CA GLY A 131 -12.27 10.27 8.83
C GLY A 131 -11.93 11.65 9.38
N SER A 132 -12.24 11.95 10.65
CA SER A 132 -12.09 13.30 11.23
C SER A 132 -10.68 13.89 11.18
N ALA A 133 -9.63 13.06 11.03
CA ALA A 133 -8.27 13.53 10.84
C ALA A 133 -8.12 14.39 9.57
N VAL A 134 -8.88 14.07 8.52
CA VAL A 134 -8.83 14.75 7.21
C VAL A 134 -9.24 16.23 7.36
N THR A 135 -10.41 16.50 7.94
CA THR A 135 -10.90 17.88 8.10
C THR A 135 -10.12 18.65 9.15
N ARG A 136 -9.73 18.02 10.26
CA ARG A 136 -8.92 18.66 11.33
C ARG A 136 -7.57 19.20 10.85
N ASN A 137 -7.02 18.62 9.79
CA ASN A 137 -5.72 19.03 9.24
C ASN A 137 -5.85 19.94 8.00
N GLY A 138 -7.04 20.47 7.72
CA GLY A 138 -7.25 21.50 6.70
C GLY A 138 -7.37 20.95 5.29
N CYS A 139 -8.03 19.80 5.10
CA CYS A 139 -8.34 19.24 3.79
C CYS A 139 -8.83 20.31 2.80
N VAL A 140 -8.22 20.32 1.61
CA VAL A 140 -8.48 21.29 0.54
C VAL A 140 -9.47 20.73 -0.47
N GLY A 141 -9.40 19.43 -0.72
CA GLY A 141 -10.36 18.73 -1.56
C GLY A 141 -10.15 17.23 -1.56
N VAL A 142 -11.22 16.51 -1.93
CA VAL A 142 -11.22 15.06 -2.08
C VAL A 142 -11.70 14.69 -3.49
N LEU A 143 -11.02 13.75 -4.13
CA LEU A 143 -11.47 13.07 -5.34
C LEU A 143 -11.55 11.57 -5.05
N ARG A 144 -12.62 10.91 -5.47
CA ARG A 144 -12.84 9.47 -5.22
C ARG A 144 -13.17 8.74 -6.50
N GLY A 145 -12.71 7.50 -6.59
CA GLY A 145 -13.07 6.55 -7.64
C GLY A 145 -13.35 5.18 -7.05
N SER A 146 -14.48 4.58 -7.42
CA SER A 146 -14.88 3.24 -7.02
C SER A 146 -14.67 2.24 -8.13
N TYR A 147 -14.28 1.03 -7.76
CA TYR A 147 -13.98 -0.08 -8.65
C TYR A 147 -14.61 -1.37 -8.14
N LYS A 148 -14.87 -2.30 -9.07
CA LYS A 148 -15.25 -3.67 -8.77
C LYS A 148 -14.30 -4.63 -9.46
N ASP A 149 -13.93 -5.70 -8.78
CA ASP A 149 -13.18 -6.77 -9.43
C ASP A 149 -14.05 -7.51 -10.46
N SER A 150 -13.41 -8.08 -11.47
CA SER A 150 -14.09 -8.82 -12.55
C SER A 150 -14.84 -10.07 -12.07
N ALA A 151 -14.42 -10.67 -10.96
CA ALA A 151 -15.14 -11.77 -10.32
C ALA A 151 -16.34 -11.27 -9.49
N GLY A 152 -16.45 -9.96 -9.26
CA GLY A 152 -17.51 -9.32 -8.50
C GLY A 152 -17.50 -9.61 -6.99
N LYS A 153 -16.37 -10.08 -6.46
CA LYS A 153 -16.17 -10.40 -5.04
C LYS A 153 -15.88 -9.15 -4.20
N TYR A 154 -15.15 -8.18 -4.75
CA TYR A 154 -14.62 -7.02 -4.02
C TYR A 154 -15.02 -5.70 -4.68
N ALA A 155 -15.31 -4.73 -3.83
CA ALA A 155 -15.44 -3.32 -4.21
C ALA A 155 -14.33 -2.52 -3.53
N VAL A 156 -13.73 -1.61 -4.28
CA VAL A 156 -12.62 -0.77 -3.81
C VAL A 156 -12.96 0.68 -4.07
N THR A 157 -12.74 1.54 -3.08
CA THR A 157 -12.75 3.00 -3.27
C THR A 157 -11.35 3.53 -3.06
N LEU A 158 -10.81 4.21 -4.07
CA LEU A 158 -9.59 5.00 -3.95
C LEU A 158 -9.97 6.47 -3.79
N SER A 159 -9.47 7.09 -2.74
CA SER A 159 -9.62 8.53 -2.49
C SER A 159 -8.26 9.21 -2.58
N VAL A 160 -8.20 10.32 -3.30
CA VAL A 160 -7.07 11.26 -3.33
C VAL A 160 -7.49 12.50 -2.56
N ILE A 161 -6.75 12.83 -1.51
CA ILE A 161 -7.03 13.96 -0.63
C ILE A 161 -5.90 14.96 -0.80
N SER A 162 -6.23 16.19 -1.19
CA SER A 162 -5.27 17.29 -1.24
C SER A 162 -5.24 17.99 0.11
N MET A 163 -4.04 18.11 0.68
CA MET A 163 -3.77 18.80 1.94
C MET A 163 -2.98 20.10 1.68
N PRO A 164 -2.90 21.03 2.65
CA PRO A 164 -2.15 22.27 2.45
C PRO A 164 -0.66 22.02 2.14
N ASN A 165 -0.07 21.01 2.79
CA ASN A 165 1.31 20.60 2.61
C ASN A 165 1.54 19.16 3.10
N LYS A 166 2.75 18.66 2.87
CA LYS A 166 3.21 17.32 3.26
C LYS A 166 3.12 17.05 4.76
N GLU A 167 3.42 18.03 5.60
CA GLU A 167 3.31 17.86 7.07
C GLU A 167 1.86 17.54 7.46
N LYS A 168 0.89 18.25 6.86
CA LYS A 168 -0.53 17.96 7.06
C LYS A 168 -0.94 16.62 6.47
N ALA A 169 -0.40 16.23 5.31
CA ALA A 169 -0.65 14.92 4.73
C ALA A 169 -0.17 13.77 5.63
N GLU A 170 1.04 13.86 6.18
CA GLU A 170 1.55 12.87 7.15
C GLU A 170 0.74 12.87 8.45
N ALA A 171 0.30 14.04 8.94
CA ALA A 171 -0.56 14.12 10.12
C ALA A 171 -1.92 13.43 9.88
N VAL A 172 -2.51 13.58 8.68
CA VAL A 172 -3.72 12.85 8.29
C VAL A 172 -3.47 11.35 8.26
N LYS A 173 -2.44 10.88 7.54
CA LYS A 173 -2.09 9.45 7.47
C LYS A 173 -1.93 8.85 8.86
N LYS A 174 -1.19 9.53 9.75
CA LYS A 174 -1.03 9.10 11.14
C LYS A 174 -2.36 9.07 11.90
N GLY A 175 -3.22 10.07 11.69
CA GLY A 175 -4.51 10.19 12.35
C GLY A 175 -5.57 9.20 11.87
N LEU A 176 -5.49 8.77 10.61
CA LEU A 176 -6.32 7.70 10.05
C LEU A 176 -5.86 6.33 10.59
N GLY A 177 -4.54 6.11 10.67
CA GLY A 177 -3.96 4.84 11.12
C GLY A 177 -4.14 3.74 10.06
N THR A 178 -4.08 2.49 10.49
CA THR A 178 -4.42 1.33 9.64
C THR A 178 -5.64 0.66 10.21
N ILE A 179 -6.64 0.36 9.38
CA ILE A 179 -7.77 -0.44 9.81
C ILE A 179 -7.52 -1.91 9.45
N ALA A 180 -7.42 -2.76 10.47
CA ALA A 180 -7.36 -4.20 10.31
C ALA A 180 -8.76 -4.79 10.02
N LEU A 181 -8.80 -5.82 9.17
CA LEU A 181 -10.02 -6.45 8.68
C LEU A 181 -10.98 -6.96 9.75
N SER A 182 -10.45 -7.43 10.87
CA SER A 182 -11.21 -8.19 11.87
C SER A 182 -12.17 -7.36 12.72
N ASN A 183 -12.12 -6.02 12.67
CA ASN A 183 -13.02 -5.12 13.42
C ASN A 183 -13.09 -3.72 12.77
N SER A 184 -13.24 -3.65 11.45
CA SER A 184 -13.15 -2.38 10.73
C SER A 184 -14.22 -1.37 11.18
N PRO A 185 -13.89 -0.25 11.87
CA PRO A 185 -14.83 0.85 12.04
C PRO A 185 -15.21 1.42 10.67
N ILE A 186 -16.23 2.28 10.63
CA ILE A 186 -16.70 2.99 9.43
C ILE A 186 -15.53 3.42 8.53
N ALA A 187 -15.63 3.11 7.22
CA ALA A 187 -14.68 3.58 6.21
C ALA A 187 -14.42 5.07 6.39
N TRP A 188 -13.18 5.54 6.30
CA TRP A 188 -12.88 6.95 6.65
C TRP A 188 -13.57 7.94 5.72
N LEU A 189 -13.81 7.53 4.47
CA LEU A 189 -14.54 8.30 3.47
C LEU A 189 -15.69 7.47 2.88
N GLN A 190 -16.78 8.15 2.56
CA GLN A 190 -17.87 7.56 1.80
C GLN A 190 -17.42 7.34 0.35
N PRO A 191 -17.83 6.24 -0.32
CA PRO A 191 -17.69 6.10 -1.77
C PRO A 191 -18.46 7.20 -2.54
N PRO A 192 -18.12 7.46 -3.83
CA PRO A 192 -19.00 8.21 -4.72
C PRO A 192 -20.42 7.62 -4.72
N ALA A 193 -21.43 8.46 -4.52
CA ALA A 193 -22.82 8.01 -4.42
C ALA A 193 -23.29 7.26 -5.69
N SER A 194 -22.79 7.67 -6.86
CA SER A 194 -23.08 7.06 -8.16
C SER A 194 -22.51 5.64 -8.33
N SER A 195 -21.59 5.21 -7.46
CA SER A 195 -20.92 3.90 -7.60
C SER A 195 -21.80 2.72 -7.18
N GLY A 196 -22.83 2.97 -6.35
CA GLY A 196 -23.60 1.92 -5.69
C GLY A 196 -22.81 1.12 -4.63
N VAL A 197 -21.56 1.48 -4.35
CA VAL A 197 -20.74 0.85 -3.30
C VAL A 197 -21.14 1.42 -1.95
N THR A 198 -21.39 0.55 -0.98
CA THR A 198 -21.65 0.93 0.40
C THR A 198 -20.79 0.12 1.36
N PHE A 199 -20.02 0.80 2.21
CA PHE A 199 -19.37 0.19 3.36
C PHE A 199 -20.23 0.49 4.59
N LYS A 200 -20.81 -0.54 5.20
CA LYS A 200 -21.69 -0.42 6.38
C LYS A 200 -20.90 -0.61 7.67
N ASP A 201 -21.39 -0.05 8.75
CA ASP A 201 -20.83 -0.30 10.08
C ASP A 201 -20.87 -1.80 10.41
N GLY A 202 -19.75 -2.33 10.89
CA GLY A 202 -19.60 -3.77 11.16
C GLY A 202 -19.50 -4.65 9.90
N SER A 203 -19.59 -4.08 8.69
CA SER A 203 -19.11 -4.78 7.49
C SER A 203 -17.59 -4.67 7.43
N GLU A 204 -16.93 -5.81 7.57
CA GLU A 204 -15.48 -5.90 7.58
C GLU A 204 -14.93 -5.42 6.23
N HIS A 205 -14.12 -4.37 6.29
CA HIS A 205 -13.34 -3.83 5.18
C HIS A 205 -11.90 -3.62 5.65
N ALA A 206 -10.99 -3.36 4.73
CA ALA A 206 -9.66 -2.88 5.05
C ALA A 206 -9.52 -1.45 4.54
N ALA A 207 -8.86 -0.61 5.32
CA ALA A 207 -8.51 0.73 4.89
C ALA A 207 -7.01 0.98 5.13
N ILE A 208 -6.34 1.52 4.12
CA ILE A 208 -4.91 1.86 4.17
C ILE A 208 -4.72 3.26 3.61
N ALA A 209 -3.87 4.05 4.27
CA ALA A 209 -3.47 5.37 3.81
C ALA A 209 -1.97 5.42 3.50
N THR A 210 -1.62 6.10 2.41
CA THR A 210 -0.24 6.49 2.07
C THR A 210 -0.19 7.95 1.64
N THR A 211 1.01 8.49 1.46
CA THR A 211 1.26 9.90 1.17
C THR A 211 2.21 10.04 -0.02
N THR A 212 2.03 11.12 -0.78
CA THR A 212 2.95 11.54 -1.84
C THR A 212 2.89 13.07 -1.92
N GLY A 213 3.90 13.76 -1.39
CA GLY A 213 3.85 15.21 -1.21
C GLY A 213 2.72 15.63 -0.26
N HIS A 214 1.94 16.63 -0.66
CA HIS A 214 0.74 17.08 0.06
C HIS A 214 -0.51 16.24 -0.21
N TYR A 215 -0.40 15.16 -1.00
CA TYR A 215 -1.52 14.25 -1.25
C TYR A 215 -1.54 13.09 -0.25
N VAL A 216 -2.73 12.74 0.22
CA VAL A 216 -3.01 11.48 0.94
C VAL A 216 -3.82 10.58 0.01
N LEU A 217 -3.33 9.37 -0.22
CA LEU A 217 -4.04 8.33 -0.94
C LEU A 217 -4.65 7.37 0.07
N VAL A 218 -5.96 7.23 0.05
CA VAL A 218 -6.71 6.30 0.90
C VAL A 218 -7.33 5.24 0.03
N LEU A 219 -7.15 3.99 0.39
CA LEU A 219 -7.84 2.86 -0.23
C LEU A 219 -8.70 2.16 0.80
N ASP A 220 -10.00 2.06 0.50
CA ASP A 220 -10.96 1.26 1.23
C ASP A 220 -11.38 0.08 0.36
N ILE A 221 -11.33 -1.14 0.90
CA ILE A 221 -11.76 -2.36 0.19
C ILE A 221 -12.68 -3.21 1.05
N GLY A 222 -13.84 -3.52 0.49
CA GLY A 222 -14.88 -4.32 1.10
C GLY A 222 -15.37 -5.40 0.14
N ARG A 223 -16.26 -6.28 0.60
CA ARG A 223 -16.98 -7.17 -0.31
C ARG A 223 -17.95 -6.34 -1.15
N ALA A 224 -18.10 -6.70 -2.41
CA ALA A 224 -19.00 -5.98 -3.30
C ALA A 224 -20.48 -6.08 -2.89
N ASP A 225 -20.85 -7.11 -2.12
CA ASP A 225 -22.18 -7.31 -1.55
C ASP A 225 -22.37 -6.63 -0.18
N GLY A 226 -21.33 -5.98 0.36
CA GLY A 226 -21.35 -5.37 1.70
C GLY A 226 -21.43 -6.37 2.86
N GLY A 227 -21.28 -7.67 2.57
CA GLY A 227 -21.25 -8.71 3.58
C GLY A 227 -19.94 -8.71 4.39
N PRO A 228 -19.88 -9.44 5.51
CA PRO A 228 -18.66 -9.58 6.29
C PRO A 228 -17.57 -10.39 5.56
N MET A 229 -16.31 -10.10 5.86
CA MET A 229 -15.10 -10.78 5.37
C MET A 229 -14.62 -11.88 6.34
N LYS A 230 -15.50 -12.38 7.23
CA LYS A 230 -15.11 -13.31 8.30
C LYS A 230 -14.41 -14.53 7.73
N GLY A 231 -13.21 -14.82 8.25
CA GLY A 231 -12.37 -15.93 7.79
C GLY A 231 -11.68 -15.72 6.44
N GLN A 232 -11.84 -14.55 5.80
CA GLN A 232 -11.18 -14.18 4.54
C GLN A 232 -10.09 -13.12 4.76
N GLY A 233 -9.65 -12.91 6.02
CA GLY A 233 -8.73 -11.85 6.40
C GLY A 233 -7.44 -11.82 5.57
N GLU A 234 -6.82 -12.98 5.35
CA GLU A 234 -5.58 -13.07 4.57
C GLU A 234 -5.81 -12.78 3.08
N GLU A 235 -6.87 -13.36 2.49
CA GLU A 235 -7.20 -13.16 1.08
C GLU A 235 -7.59 -11.71 0.78
N ALA A 236 -8.42 -11.10 1.63
CA ALA A 236 -8.83 -9.72 1.52
C ALA A 236 -7.65 -8.76 1.77
N SER A 237 -6.76 -9.05 2.73
CA SER A 237 -5.53 -8.28 2.93
C SER A 237 -4.63 -8.33 1.70
N LYS A 238 -4.50 -9.52 1.10
CA LYS A 238 -3.72 -9.71 -0.13
C LYS A 238 -4.35 -8.93 -1.28
N ALA A 239 -5.67 -9.02 -1.47
CA ALA A 239 -6.40 -8.23 -2.46
C ALA A 239 -6.20 -6.71 -2.23
N ALA A 240 -6.36 -6.24 -0.99
CA ALA A 240 -6.13 -4.84 -0.60
C ALA A 240 -4.72 -4.37 -0.94
N GLY A 241 -3.70 -5.15 -0.54
CA GLY A 241 -2.30 -4.82 -0.79
C GLY A 241 -1.95 -4.78 -2.27
N ASN A 242 -2.52 -5.66 -3.07
CA ASN A 242 -2.31 -5.66 -4.53
C ASN A 242 -2.94 -4.43 -5.18
N VAL A 243 -4.22 -4.17 -4.89
CA VAL A 243 -4.92 -3.01 -5.47
C VAL A 243 -4.27 -1.71 -5.02
N LEU A 244 -3.89 -1.62 -3.75
CA LEU A 244 -3.13 -0.47 -3.25
C LEU A 244 -1.81 -0.34 -3.98
N SER A 245 -1.02 -1.40 -4.10
CA SER A 245 0.27 -1.31 -4.80
C SER A 245 0.11 -0.83 -6.23
N ASP A 246 -0.94 -1.24 -6.95
CA ASP A 246 -1.12 -0.87 -8.35
C ASP A 246 -1.73 0.52 -8.53
N LEU A 247 -2.77 0.84 -7.77
CA LEU A 247 -3.38 2.16 -7.81
C LEU A 247 -2.45 3.21 -7.23
N SER A 248 -1.78 2.94 -6.11
CA SER A 248 -0.77 3.81 -5.53
C SER A 248 0.38 4.02 -6.52
N PHE A 249 0.91 2.96 -7.13
CA PHE A 249 1.97 3.11 -8.14
C PHE A 249 1.52 4.00 -9.30
N ARG A 250 0.32 3.78 -9.87
CA ARG A 250 -0.21 4.60 -10.97
C ARG A 250 -0.43 6.06 -10.55
N MET A 251 -0.93 6.30 -9.34
CA MET A 251 -1.18 7.65 -8.84
C MET A 251 0.12 8.36 -8.50
N THR A 252 1.05 7.71 -7.81
CA THR A 252 2.38 8.25 -7.54
C THR A 252 3.14 8.52 -8.83
N ASP A 253 3.10 7.61 -9.81
CA ASP A 253 3.73 7.82 -11.12
C ASP A 253 3.11 9.00 -11.86
N ARG A 254 1.79 9.19 -11.83
CA ARG A 254 1.14 10.40 -12.38
C ARG A 254 1.56 11.67 -11.65
N ILE A 255 1.58 11.64 -10.32
CA ILE A 255 1.96 12.80 -9.52
C ILE A 255 3.41 13.18 -9.84
N VAL A 256 4.32 12.21 -9.87
CA VAL A 256 5.75 12.42 -10.18
C VAL A 256 5.95 12.82 -11.64
N ALA A 257 5.30 12.16 -12.61
CA ALA A 257 5.42 12.49 -14.03
C ALA A 257 4.90 13.90 -14.34
N GLY A 258 3.86 14.35 -13.63
CA GLY A 258 3.36 15.71 -13.78
C GLY A 258 4.29 16.79 -13.19
N VAL A 259 5.22 16.44 -12.28
CA VAL A 259 6.27 17.35 -11.81
C VAL A 259 7.28 17.69 -12.92
N PHE A 260 7.47 16.79 -13.88
CA PHE A 260 8.43 16.95 -14.97
C PHE A 260 7.83 17.57 -16.26
N LYS A 261 6.55 17.98 -16.22
CA LYS A 261 5.89 18.72 -17.31
C LYS A 261 5.88 20.21 -17.02
#